data_AF-A0A7X7Y343-F1
#
_entry.id   AF-A0A7X7Y343-F1
#
_cell.length_a   1.000
_cell.length_b   1.000
_cell.length_c   1.000
_cell.angle_alpha   90.00
_cell.angle_beta   90.00
_cell.angle_gamma   90.00
#
_symmetry.space_group_name_H-M   'P 1'
#
loop_
_entity.id
_entity.type
_entity.pdbx_description
1 polymer ?
#
loop_
_entity_poly.entity_id
_entity_poly.type
_entity_poly.pdbx_seq_one_letter_code
_entity_poly.pdbx_strand_id
1 'polypeptide(L)'
;MLVAKSEANYYPEYIYEEEYRQVVEKKRRRRVKKASKRKNNSKVLVKFACFTMALISLSIALFILVGYSQITSLRMEVTKLERQKLELEKSKMNLVADLEELKNTINVSEEAITKLGMSYPKEGQIIYISTEDTRVETSIDESASSKLNEFLSIFSGFFRRLQI
;
A
#
# COMPACT_ATOMS: atom_id res chain seq x y z
N MET A 1 45.29 64.18 50.19
CA MET A 1 44.06 63.55 50.76
C MET A 1 44.11 62.02 50.65
N LEU A 2 45.27 61.38 50.85
CA LEU A 2 45.48 59.93 50.68
C LEU A 2 45.56 59.16 52.02
N VAL A 3 45.63 59.87 53.15
CA VAL A 3 45.82 59.25 54.48
C VAL A 3 44.51 58.70 55.06
N ALA A 4 43.35 59.25 54.68
CA ALA A 4 42.06 58.85 55.25
C ALA A 4 41.59 57.44 54.85
N LYS A 5 42.12 56.85 53.77
CA LYS A 5 41.73 55.50 53.35
C LYS A 5 42.50 54.38 54.05
N SER A 6 43.67 54.66 54.65
CA SER A 6 44.42 53.64 55.38
C SER A 6 43.86 53.38 56.77
N GLU A 7 43.31 54.40 57.43
CA GLU A 7 42.73 54.27 58.79
C GLU A 7 41.39 53.53 58.82
N ALA A 8 40.62 53.55 57.73
CA ALA A 8 39.37 52.80 57.62
C ALA A 8 39.56 51.27 57.67
N ASN A 9 40.79 50.78 57.42
CA ASN A 9 41.15 49.37 57.49
C ASN A 9 41.78 48.96 58.83
N TYR A 10 41.78 49.84 59.84
CA TYR A 10 42.41 49.57 61.14
C TYR A 10 41.59 48.60 62.02
N TYR A 11 40.29 48.46 61.76
CA TYR A 11 39.43 47.51 62.47
C TYR A 11 39.15 46.28 61.61
N PRO A 12 39.59 45.08 62.05
CA PRO A 12 39.50 43.85 61.25
C PRO A 12 38.05 43.44 60.91
N GLU A 13 37.06 43.87 61.70
CA GLU A 13 35.65 43.50 61.53
C GLU A 13 35.03 43.96 60.18
N TYR A 14 35.40 45.15 59.68
CA TYR A 14 34.87 45.68 58.42
C TYR A 14 35.36 44.91 57.18
N ILE A 15 36.60 44.41 57.22
CA ILE A 15 37.19 43.64 56.12
C ILE A 15 36.44 42.30 55.96
N TYR A 16 36.10 41.66 57.08
CA TYR A 16 35.33 40.41 57.08
C TYR A 16 33.90 40.62 56.56
N GLU A 17 33.27 41.74 56.91
CA GLU A 17 31.90 42.04 56.51
C GLU A 17 31.78 42.35 55.01
N GLU A 18 32.74 43.06 54.44
CA GLU A 18 32.84 43.27 52.98
C GLU A 18 33.12 41.97 52.23
N GLU A 19 34.06 41.14 52.70
CA GLU A 19 34.37 39.86 52.08
C GLU A 19 33.14 38.92 52.12
N TYR A 20 32.42 38.89 53.24
CA TYR A 20 31.18 38.14 53.38
C TYR A 20 30.11 38.60 52.39
N ARG A 21 29.89 39.93 52.25
CA ARG A 21 29.00 40.50 51.23
C ARG A 21 29.39 40.08 49.81
N GLN A 22 30.68 40.14 49.48
CA GLN A 22 31.16 39.76 48.16
C GLN A 22 30.93 38.27 47.85
N VAL A 23 31.13 37.39 48.84
CA VAL A 23 30.87 35.94 48.69
C VAL A 23 29.38 35.65 48.51
N VAL A 24 28.51 36.31 49.29
CA VAL A 24 27.05 36.17 49.17
C VAL A 24 26.55 36.68 47.82
N GLU A 25 27.03 37.84 47.36
CA GLU A 25 26.70 38.36 46.03
C GLU A 25 27.18 37.45 44.90
N LYS A 26 28.41 36.95 44.95
CA LYS A 26 28.94 36.01 43.95
C LYS A 26 28.10 34.73 43.91
N LYS A 27 27.69 34.19 45.06
CA LYS A 27 26.78 33.02 45.15
C LYS A 27 25.41 33.32 44.55
N ARG A 28 24.81 34.48 44.84
CA ARG A 28 23.52 34.92 44.27
C ARG A 28 23.60 35.08 42.75
N ARG A 29 24.64 35.75 42.23
CA ARG A 29 24.87 35.91 40.77
C ARG A 29 25.04 34.55 40.08
N ARG A 30 25.74 33.59 40.69
CA ARG A 30 25.86 32.21 40.17
C ARG A 30 24.53 31.48 40.14
N ARG A 31 23.69 31.59 41.17
CA ARG A 31 22.35 30.98 41.21
C ARG A 31 21.41 31.54 40.13
N VAL A 32 21.40 32.86 39.95
CA VAL A 32 20.59 33.53 38.91
C VAL A 32 21.04 33.11 37.50
N LYS A 33 22.36 33.07 37.24
CA LYS A 33 22.91 32.57 35.96
C LYS A 33 22.58 31.10 35.70
N LYS A 34 22.58 30.24 36.71
CA LYS A 34 22.18 28.82 36.58
C LYS A 34 20.69 28.69 36.27
N ALA A 35 19.84 29.47 36.93
CA ALA A 35 18.39 29.48 36.68
C ALA A 35 18.04 29.98 35.27
N SER A 36 18.70 31.04 34.79
CA SER A 36 18.49 31.55 33.42
C SER A 36 18.98 30.58 32.35
N LYS A 37 20.11 29.89 32.58
CA LYS A 37 20.64 28.87 31.65
C LYS A 37 19.69 27.66 31.55
N ARG A 38 19.11 27.21 32.68
CA ARG A 38 18.09 26.14 32.69
C ARG A 38 16.82 26.54 31.93
N LYS A 39 16.37 27.79 32.07
CA LYS A 39 15.20 28.34 31.34
C LYS A 39 15.45 28.50 29.83
N ASN A 40 16.68 28.80 29.42
CA ASN A 40 17.03 28.87 27.99
C ASN A 40 17.14 27.48 27.38
N ASN A 41 17.74 26.52 28.08
CA ASN A 41 17.84 25.14 27.61
C ASN A 41 16.47 24.48 27.45
N SER A 42 15.50 24.76 28.35
CA SER A 42 14.14 24.24 28.21
C SER A 42 13.40 24.84 27.01
N LYS A 43 13.57 26.14 26.72
CA LYS A 43 13.01 26.76 25.51
C LYS A 43 13.56 26.16 24.22
N VAL A 44 14.86 25.86 24.19
CA VAL A 44 15.50 25.20 23.04
C VAL A 44 14.94 23.79 22.88
N LEU A 45 14.84 23.03 23.98
CA LEU A 45 14.29 21.67 23.96
C LEU A 45 12.84 21.64 23.46
N VAL A 46 12.00 22.58 23.89
CA VAL A 46 10.60 22.69 23.44
C VAL A 46 10.51 23.03 21.94
N LYS A 47 11.40 23.90 21.43
CA LYS A 47 11.46 24.21 19.99
C LYS A 47 11.88 22.99 19.17
N PHE A 48 12.87 22.22 19.63
CA PHE A 48 13.26 20.97 18.99
C PHE A 48 12.17 19.91 19.06
N ALA A 49 11.45 19.80 20.17
CA ALA A 49 10.30 18.92 20.31
C ALA A 49 9.17 19.29 19.33
N CYS A 50 8.87 20.58 19.17
CA CYS A 50 7.89 21.05 18.19
C CYS A 50 8.33 20.73 16.74
N PHE A 51 9.60 20.96 16.41
CA PHE A 51 10.14 20.67 15.09
C PHE A 51 10.13 19.17 14.76
N THR A 52 10.48 18.31 15.72
CA THR A 52 10.44 16.85 15.55
C THR A 52 9.01 16.35 15.42
N MET A 53 8.04 16.89 16.17
CA MET A 53 6.62 16.58 15.99
C MET A 53 6.10 16.99 14.61
N ALA A 54 6.50 18.16 14.11
CA ALA A 54 6.16 18.59 12.76
C ALA A 54 6.72 17.63 11.70
N LEU A 55 7.97 17.21 11.84
CA LEU A 55 8.59 16.22 10.94
C LEU A 55 7.86 14.87 10.98
N ILE A 56 7.52 14.37 12.17
CA ILE A 56 6.77 13.10 12.32
C ILE A 56 5.40 13.21 11.63
N SER A 57 4.69 14.31 11.82
CA SER A 57 3.39 14.53 11.18
C SER A 57 3.49 14.56 9.65
N LEU A 58 4.55 15.18 9.11
CA LEU A 58 4.82 15.21 7.67
C LEU A 58 5.15 13.80 7.15
N SER A 59 5.99 13.05 7.87
CA SER A 59 6.34 11.67 7.51
C SER A 59 5.12 10.76 7.48
N ILE A 60 4.20 10.89 8.43
CA ILE A 60 2.93 10.14 8.46
C ILE A 60 2.07 10.49 7.24
N ALA A 61 1.92 11.77 6.93
CA ALA A 61 1.15 12.21 5.76
C ALA A 61 1.73 11.65 4.44
N LEU A 62 3.05 11.67 4.29
CA LEU A 62 3.74 11.10 3.13
C LEU A 62 3.60 9.58 3.05
N PHE A 63 3.69 8.88 4.19
CA PHE A 63 3.51 7.43 4.25
C PHE A 63 2.11 7.01 3.79
N ILE A 64 1.08 7.71 4.26
CA ILE A 64 -0.30 7.51 3.84
C ILE A 64 -0.43 7.71 2.33
N LEU A 65 0.15 8.78 1.77
CA LEU A 65 0.10 9.07 0.34
C LEU A 65 0.77 7.98 -0.52
N VAL A 66 1.92 7.43 -0.07
CA VAL A 66 2.58 6.31 -0.76
C VAL A 66 1.71 5.05 -0.74
N GLY A 67 1.03 4.78 0.38
CA GLY A 67 0.04 3.70 0.47
C GLY A 67 -1.11 3.89 -0.54
N TYR A 68 -1.65 5.10 -0.65
CA TYR A 68 -2.68 5.43 -1.65
C TYR A 68 -2.17 5.35 -3.09
N SER A 69 -0.91 5.69 -3.34
CA SER A 69 -0.29 5.56 -4.66
C SER A 69 -0.24 4.09 -5.12
N GLN A 70 0.14 3.18 -4.22
CA GLN A 70 0.11 1.73 -4.50
C GLN A 70 -1.32 1.21 -4.74
N ILE A 71 -2.29 1.69 -3.96
CA ILE A 71 -3.71 1.36 -4.19
C ILE A 71 -4.17 1.87 -5.55
N THR A 72 -3.70 3.05 -5.96
CA THR A 72 -4.06 3.65 -7.25
C THR A 72 -3.42 2.90 -8.41
N SER A 73 -2.16 2.47 -8.30
CA SER A 73 -1.53 1.63 -9.32
C SER A 73 -2.22 0.27 -9.44
N LEU A 74 -2.58 -0.36 -8.31
CA LEU A 74 -3.37 -1.59 -8.29
C LEU A 74 -4.74 -1.40 -8.94
N ARG A 75 -5.43 -0.29 -8.69
CA ARG A 75 -6.70 0.04 -9.36
C ARG A 75 -6.54 0.20 -10.87
N MET A 76 -5.45 0.82 -11.33
CA MET A 76 -5.17 0.92 -12.76
C MET A 76 -4.91 -0.45 -13.39
N GLU A 77 -4.20 -1.34 -12.69
CA GLU A 77 -3.97 -2.70 -13.14
C GLU A 77 -5.27 -3.50 -13.23
N VAL A 78 -6.12 -3.45 -12.19
CA VAL A 78 -7.46 -4.07 -12.22
C VAL A 78 -8.29 -3.54 -13.38
N THR A 79 -8.30 -2.23 -13.61
CA THR A 79 -9.05 -1.62 -14.73
C THR A 79 -8.51 -2.11 -16.09
N LYS A 80 -7.19 -2.32 -16.21
CA LYS A 80 -6.58 -2.88 -17.40
C LYS A 80 -6.99 -4.33 -17.62
N LEU A 81 -6.96 -5.15 -16.56
CA LEU A 81 -7.43 -6.54 -16.64
C LEU A 81 -8.92 -6.63 -17.00
N GLU A 82 -9.77 -5.77 -16.44
CA GLU A 82 -11.19 -5.71 -16.79
C GLU A 82 -11.40 -5.36 -18.26
N ARG A 83 -10.64 -4.39 -18.80
CA ARG A 83 -10.67 -4.08 -20.23
C ARG A 83 -10.24 -5.26 -21.10
N GLN A 84 -9.17 -5.96 -20.72
CA GLN A 84 -8.71 -7.15 -21.45
C GLN A 84 -9.76 -8.26 -21.43
N LYS A 85 -10.44 -8.46 -20.29
CA LYS A 85 -11.55 -9.41 -20.19
C LYS A 85 -12.70 -9.04 -21.13
N LEU A 86 -13.10 -7.76 -21.15
CA LEU A 86 -14.15 -7.25 -22.03
C LEU A 86 -13.80 -7.42 -23.51
N GLU A 87 -12.55 -7.14 -23.89
CA GLU A 87 -12.07 -7.31 -25.26
C GLU A 87 -12.07 -8.78 -25.68
N LEU A 88 -11.64 -9.67 -24.78
CA LEU A 88 -11.66 -11.12 -25.02
C LEU A 88 -13.09 -11.66 -25.13
N GLU A 89 -14.00 -11.19 -24.27
CA GLU A 89 -15.41 -11.58 -24.30
C GLU A 89 -16.10 -11.08 -25.57
N LYS A 90 -15.80 -9.86 -26.01
CA LYS A 90 -16.25 -9.33 -27.31
C LYS A 90 -15.71 -10.14 -28.47
N SER A 91 -14.42 -10.52 -28.42
CA SER A 91 -13.81 -11.36 -29.46
C SER A 91 -14.47 -12.73 -29.51
N LYS A 92 -14.77 -13.33 -28.35
CA LYS A 92 -15.52 -14.59 -28.26
C LYS A 92 -16.92 -14.45 -28.84
N MET A 93 -17.65 -13.38 -28.51
CA MET A 93 -18.98 -13.13 -29.06
C MET A 93 -18.96 -13.00 -30.59
N ASN A 94 -17.99 -12.26 -31.13
CA ASN A 94 -17.82 -12.17 -32.59
C ASN A 94 -17.53 -13.55 -33.19
N LEU A 95 -16.61 -14.32 -32.60
CA LEU A 95 -16.27 -15.65 -33.10
C LEU A 95 -17.45 -16.63 -33.04
N VAL A 96 -18.30 -16.49 -32.02
CA VAL A 96 -19.55 -17.26 -31.91
C VAL A 96 -20.55 -16.82 -32.96
N ALA A 97 -20.69 -15.51 -33.21
CA ALA A 97 -21.56 -15.00 -34.28
C ALA A 97 -21.09 -15.48 -35.66
N ASP A 98 -19.78 -15.44 -35.94
CA ASP A 98 -19.20 -15.97 -37.18
C ASP A 98 -19.46 -17.48 -37.31
N LEU A 99 -19.32 -18.24 -36.22
CA LEU A 99 -19.66 -19.66 -36.18
C LEU A 99 -21.15 -19.93 -36.42
N GLU A 100 -22.03 -19.11 -35.85
CA GLU A 100 -23.47 -19.21 -36.08
C GLU A 100 -23.83 -18.84 -37.52
N GLU A 101 -23.16 -17.85 -38.12
CA GLU A 101 -23.31 -17.49 -39.52
C GLU A 101 -22.87 -18.62 -40.46
N LEU A 102 -21.75 -19.27 -40.16
CA LEU A 102 -21.26 -20.44 -40.90
C LEU A 102 -22.13 -21.68 -40.67
N LYS A 103 -22.66 -21.87 -39.46
CA LYS A 103 -23.57 -22.99 -39.14
C LYS A 103 -24.97 -22.74 -39.66
N ASN A 104 -25.33 -21.50 -40.00
CA ASN A 104 -26.64 -21.17 -40.51
C ASN A 104 -26.89 -21.96 -41.81
N THR A 105 -27.77 -22.96 -41.69
CA THR A 105 -28.09 -23.91 -42.76
C THR A 105 -28.60 -23.20 -44.01
N ILE A 106 -29.16 -22.01 -43.87
CA ILE A 106 -29.62 -21.17 -44.98
C ILE A 106 -28.43 -20.74 -45.86
N ASN A 107 -27.38 -20.15 -45.26
CA ASN A 107 -26.18 -19.73 -45.98
C ASN A 107 -25.48 -20.91 -46.65
N VAL A 108 -25.34 -22.03 -45.94
CA VAL A 108 -24.74 -23.25 -46.49
C VAL A 108 -25.56 -23.79 -47.66
N SER A 109 -26.89 -23.79 -47.56
CA SER A 109 -27.77 -24.24 -48.65
C SER A 109 -27.69 -23.34 -49.87
N GLU A 110 -27.64 -22.02 -49.68
CA GLU A 110 -27.54 -21.05 -50.76
C GLU A 110 -26.20 -21.15 -51.47
N GLU A 111 -25.10 -21.28 -50.72
CA GLU A 111 -23.76 -21.44 -51.27
C GLU A 111 -23.60 -22.79 -52.01
N ALA A 112 -24.20 -23.87 -51.50
CA ALA A 112 -24.22 -25.16 -52.17
C ALA A 112 -25.01 -25.14 -53.49
N ILE A 113 -26.15 -24.46 -53.54
CA ILE A 113 -26.95 -24.33 -54.77
C ILE A 113 -26.24 -23.41 -55.78
N THR A 114 -25.73 -22.27 -55.33
CA THR A 114 -25.19 -21.22 -56.22
C THR A 114 -23.76 -21.49 -56.69
N LYS A 115 -22.86 -21.92 -55.79
CA LYS A 115 -21.44 -22.16 -56.13
C LYS A 115 -21.16 -23.60 -56.54
N LEU A 116 -21.86 -24.57 -55.93
CA LEU A 116 -21.62 -26.00 -56.17
C LEU A 116 -22.67 -26.64 -57.08
N GLY A 117 -23.73 -25.91 -57.47
CA GLY A 117 -24.77 -26.41 -58.36
C GLY A 117 -25.59 -27.55 -57.75
N MET A 118 -25.62 -27.67 -56.41
CA MET A 118 -26.34 -28.74 -55.73
C MET A 118 -27.85 -28.52 -55.78
N SER A 119 -28.63 -29.60 -55.72
CA SER A 119 -30.09 -29.55 -55.65
C SER A 119 -30.60 -30.35 -54.45
N TYR A 120 -31.72 -29.92 -53.86
CA TYR A 120 -32.33 -30.65 -52.74
C TYR A 120 -32.75 -32.07 -53.16
N PRO A 121 -32.50 -33.09 -52.33
CA PRO A 121 -32.90 -34.46 -52.61
C PRO A 121 -34.43 -34.59 -52.62
N LYS A 122 -34.95 -35.49 -53.46
CA LYS A 122 -36.39 -35.84 -53.47
C LYS A 122 -36.72 -36.75 -52.30
N GLU A 123 -37.98 -36.76 -51.86
CA GLU A 123 -38.43 -37.51 -50.66
C GLU A 123 -38.04 -39.00 -50.67
N GLY A 124 -37.98 -39.64 -51.84
CA GLY A 124 -37.57 -41.05 -51.97
C GLY A 124 -36.06 -41.33 -51.89
N GLN A 125 -35.21 -40.32 -51.73
CA GLN A 125 -33.74 -40.45 -51.73
C GLN A 125 -33.12 -40.31 -50.32
N ILE A 126 -33.93 -40.12 -49.28
CA ILE A 126 -33.47 -39.90 -47.91
C ILE A 126 -33.47 -41.24 -47.15
N ILE A 127 -32.31 -41.67 -46.64
CA ILE A 127 -32.13 -42.91 -45.86
C ILE A 127 -31.52 -42.55 -44.50
N TYR A 128 -32.18 -42.94 -43.41
CA TYR A 128 -31.71 -42.70 -42.03
C TYR A 128 -30.93 -43.91 -41.52
N ILE A 129 -29.73 -43.69 -40.98
CA ILE A 129 -28.87 -44.71 -40.37
C ILE A 129 -28.73 -44.36 -38.88
N SER A 130 -28.96 -45.32 -37.99
CA SER A 130 -28.75 -45.17 -36.54
C SER A 130 -27.38 -45.75 -36.16
N THR A 131 -26.59 -44.98 -35.41
CA THR A 131 -25.30 -45.39 -34.85
C THR A 131 -25.34 -45.29 -33.34
N GLU A 132 -25.01 -46.37 -32.63
CA GLU A 132 -25.01 -46.42 -31.17
C GLU A 132 -23.84 -45.59 -30.60
N ASP A 133 -24.17 -44.56 -29.81
CA ASP A 133 -23.22 -43.62 -29.23
C ASP A 133 -22.25 -44.29 -28.25
N THR A 134 -20.98 -44.39 -28.65
CA THR A 134 -19.90 -44.82 -27.75
C THR A 134 -19.50 -43.64 -26.85
N ARG A 135 -19.94 -43.67 -25.59
CA ARG A 135 -19.60 -42.67 -24.57
C ARG A 135 -18.11 -42.73 -24.25
N VAL A 136 -17.40 -41.62 -24.48
CA VAL A 136 -16.02 -41.40 -24.01
C VAL A 136 -16.10 -40.73 -22.65
N GLU A 137 -15.69 -41.44 -21.59
CA GLU A 137 -15.61 -40.91 -20.23
C GLU A 137 -14.34 -40.06 -20.05
N THR A 138 -14.52 -38.80 -19.65
CA THR A 138 -13.42 -37.87 -19.33
C THR A 138 -13.15 -37.92 -17.83
N SER A 139 -11.98 -38.45 -17.43
CA SER A 139 -11.53 -38.52 -16.03
C SER A 139 -11.09 -37.13 -15.52
N ILE A 140 -11.67 -36.67 -14.41
CA ILE A 140 -11.27 -35.44 -13.71
C ILE A 140 -10.05 -35.75 -12.82
N ASP A 141 -8.97 -34.99 -13.01
CA ASP A 141 -7.65 -35.20 -12.39
C ASP A 141 -7.63 -34.77 -10.91
N GLU A 142 -7.52 -35.75 -9.99
CA GLU A 142 -7.44 -35.53 -8.53
C GLU A 142 -6.17 -34.79 -8.06
N SER A 143 -5.17 -34.66 -8.94
CA SER A 143 -3.89 -34.02 -8.63
C SER A 143 -4.03 -32.54 -8.27
N ALA A 144 -4.99 -31.82 -8.88
CA ALA A 144 -5.21 -30.40 -8.61
C ALA A 144 -5.74 -30.13 -7.19
N SER A 145 -6.61 -30.99 -6.68
CA SER A 145 -7.21 -30.84 -5.34
C SER A 145 -6.19 -31.02 -4.22
N SER A 146 -5.21 -31.93 -4.40
CA SER A 146 -4.16 -32.17 -3.41
C SER A 146 -3.21 -30.98 -3.23
N LYS A 147 -2.84 -30.31 -4.33
CA LYS A 147 -1.97 -29.12 -4.32
C LYS A 147 -2.64 -27.93 -3.64
N LEU A 148 -3.95 -27.73 -3.84
CA LEU A 148 -4.69 -26.64 -3.21
C LEU A 148 -4.75 -26.78 -1.68
N ASN A 149 -4.92 -28.01 -1.18
CA ASN A 149 -4.93 -28.28 0.26
C ASN A 149 -3.57 -28.01 0.92
N GLU A 150 -2.47 -28.26 0.20
CA GLU A 150 -1.12 -27.94 0.66
C GLU A 150 -0.92 -26.41 0.75
N PHE A 151 -1.34 -25.64 -0.26
CA PHE A 151 -1.26 -24.17 -0.25
C PHE A 151 -2.12 -23.52 0.85
N LEU A 152 -3.34 -24.04 1.09
CA LEU A 152 -4.21 -23.54 2.16
C LEU A 152 -3.60 -23.76 3.56
N SER A 153 -2.89 -24.87 3.76
CA SER A 153 -2.25 -25.18 5.04
C SER A 153 -1.15 -24.18 5.39
N ILE A 154 -0.34 -23.77 4.41
CA ILE A 154 0.72 -22.76 4.56
C ILE A 154 0.11 -21.41 4.92
N PHE A 155 -0.98 -21.01 4.23
CA PHE A 155 -1.64 -19.73 4.46
C PHE A 155 -2.29 -19.63 5.85
N SER A 156 -2.85 -20.73 6.35
CA SER A 156 -3.45 -20.79 7.70
C SER A 156 -2.41 -20.56 8.82
N GLY A 157 -1.17 -21.00 8.63
CA GLY A 157 -0.08 -20.82 9.60
C GLY A 157 0.40 -19.38 9.72
N PHE A 158 0.36 -18.60 8.63
CA PHE A 158 0.74 -17.19 8.64
C PHE A 158 -0.25 -16.31 9.41
N PHE A 159 -1.55 -16.60 9.33
CA PHE A 159 -2.56 -15.84 10.07
C PHE A 159 -2.51 -16.10 11.59
N ARG A 160 -2.10 -17.30 12.01
CA ARG A 160 -2.02 -17.67 13.43
C ARG A 160 -0.93 -16.90 14.20
N ARG A 161 0.07 -16.34 13.53
CA ARG A 161 1.13 -15.50 14.14
C ARG A 161 0.82 -14.00 14.13
N LEU A 162 -0.28 -13.56 13.50
CA LEU A 162 -0.63 -12.15 13.37
C LEU A 162 -1.68 -11.69 14.41
N GLN A 163 -2.07 -12.56 15.35
CA GLN A 163 -3.12 -12.28 16.34
C GLN A 163 -2.66 -12.34 17.81
N ILE A 164 -1.39 -12.00 18.09
CA ILE A 164 -0.89 -11.69 19.44
C ILE A 164 -0.29 -10.28 19.42
#